data_AF-A0A7J4IBG0-F1
#
_entry.id   AF-A0A7J4IBG0-F1
#
_cell.length_a   1.000
_cell.length_b   1.000
_cell.length_c   1.000
_cell.angle_alpha   90.00
_cell.angle_beta   90.00
_cell.angle_gamma   90.00
#
_symmetry.space_group_name_H-M   'P 1'
#
loop_
_entity.id
_entity.type
_entity.pdbx_description
1 polymer ?
#
loop_
_entity_poly.entity_id
_entity_poly.type
_entity_poly.pdbx_seq_one_letter_code
_entity_poly.pdbx_strand_id
1 'polypeptide(L)'
;MRIAIVLKDRCTSKRCAQECIKFCPRVRAGDETVVMGEDGRPIISEDLCVGCGICVNKCPFEAIKIIGLAEELKEDLVHQFGKNGFRLYRLPIPKKGSCVGILGQNGIGKTTAIKILAGQVIPNLGEYRKKKPSWDPVLEYYAGMELYEHFKALSEENMACVLKPQYVDQLPRIVKGKIRDVLKSADTSEKFETVVAKLGISQLLDKEIEKGTISGGELQLVSIAAALVKDVDLYFFDEPTSYLDIYQRLKVARIIQELSKEKKVIVVEHDLAVLDFLCENVHIMYGTEGAYGVVTFPRAVRHAINTYLSGYLKEENIRFGTKIEFFASPPKQQQGLRILVSYDNLIKEFEDFTLQVEQGIIRQGELVGIVGPNAIGKTTFVKMLAGVIQPTKGTIEYDLKIS
;
A
#
# COMPACT_ATOMS: atom_id res chain seq x y z
N MET A 1 1.87 -16.77 22.82
CA MET A 1 1.25 -15.61 23.50
C MET A 1 -0.12 -15.28 22.90
N ARG A 2 -0.98 -14.58 23.63
CA ARG A 2 -2.27 -14.09 23.10
C ARG A 2 -2.26 -12.57 23.06
N ILE A 3 -2.79 -12.01 21.99
CA ILE A 3 -2.96 -10.57 21.85
C ILE A 3 -4.44 -10.25 21.68
N ALA A 4 -4.87 -9.19 22.33
CA ALA A 4 -6.23 -8.68 22.21
C ALA A 4 -6.16 -7.29 21.60
N ILE A 5 -6.90 -7.06 20.53
CA ILE A 5 -6.92 -5.81 19.78
C ILE A 5 -8.33 -5.24 19.78
N VAL A 6 -8.45 -3.93 19.98
CA VAL A 6 -9.68 -3.18 19.89
C VAL A 6 -9.53 -2.09 18.83
N LEU A 7 -10.21 -2.27 17.70
CA LEU A 7 -10.26 -1.33 16.58
C LEU A 7 -11.11 -0.12 16.98
N LYS A 8 -10.42 0.96 17.34
CA LYS A 8 -10.99 2.17 17.93
C LYS A 8 -11.94 2.93 17.01
N ASP A 9 -11.71 2.83 15.70
CA ASP A 9 -12.50 3.38 14.60
C ASP A 9 -13.83 2.64 14.41
N ARG A 10 -13.86 1.33 14.66
CA ARG A 10 -15.08 0.51 14.54
C ARG A 10 -15.87 0.43 15.84
N CYS A 11 -15.21 0.54 16.98
CA CYS A 11 -15.85 0.36 18.29
C CYS A 11 -16.80 1.52 18.62
N THR A 12 -18.12 1.25 18.64
CA THR A 12 -19.12 2.18 19.15
C THR A 12 -19.81 1.62 20.39
N SER A 13 -19.12 1.70 21.54
CA SER A 13 -19.54 1.13 22.83
C SER A 13 -20.95 1.55 23.29
N LYS A 14 -21.37 2.77 22.94
CA LYS A 14 -22.72 3.30 23.24
C LYS A 14 -23.84 2.59 22.45
N ARG A 15 -23.53 1.95 21.33
CA ARG A 15 -24.51 1.33 20.40
C ARG A 15 -24.60 -0.19 20.51
N CYS A 16 -23.65 -0.86 21.18
CA CYS A 16 -23.64 -2.32 21.36
C CYS A 16 -23.94 -2.78 22.79
N ALA A 17 -24.44 -1.90 23.67
CA ALA A 17 -24.79 -2.22 25.05
C ALA A 17 -23.69 -3.00 25.83
N GLN A 18 -22.42 -2.76 25.50
CA GLN A 18 -21.23 -3.40 26.12
C GLN A 18 -21.23 -4.94 26.05
N GLU A 19 -21.67 -5.52 24.93
CA GLU A 19 -21.71 -6.98 24.73
C GLU A 19 -20.40 -7.71 25.04
N CYS A 20 -19.26 -7.10 24.74
CA CYS A 20 -17.94 -7.67 25.05
C CYS A 20 -17.72 -7.95 26.54
N ILE A 21 -18.30 -7.15 27.44
CA ILE A 21 -18.26 -7.35 28.90
C ILE A 21 -19.34 -8.36 29.28
N LYS A 22 -20.59 -8.15 28.81
CA LYS A 22 -21.75 -8.97 29.16
C LYS A 22 -21.61 -10.44 28.78
N PHE A 23 -20.94 -10.75 27.68
CA PHE A 23 -20.80 -12.12 27.17
C PHE A 23 -19.46 -12.76 27.49
N CYS A 24 -18.50 -12.03 28.08
CA CYS A 24 -17.22 -12.61 28.48
C CYS A 24 -17.41 -13.58 29.65
N PRO A 25 -17.05 -14.87 29.51
CA PRO A 25 -17.22 -15.84 30.61
C PRO A 25 -16.42 -15.49 31.86
N ARG A 26 -15.20 -14.95 31.68
CA ARG A 26 -14.33 -14.55 32.79
C ARG A 26 -14.93 -13.39 33.57
N VAL A 27 -15.48 -12.39 32.88
CA VAL A 27 -16.19 -11.28 33.53
C VAL A 27 -17.44 -11.77 34.26
N ARG A 28 -18.20 -12.71 33.69
CA ARG A 28 -19.34 -13.34 34.38
C ARG A 28 -18.94 -14.12 35.62
N ALA A 29 -17.72 -14.67 35.63
CA ALA A 29 -17.14 -15.36 36.78
C ALA A 29 -16.55 -14.39 37.84
N GLY A 30 -16.60 -13.07 37.60
CA GLY A 30 -16.10 -12.04 38.52
C GLY A 30 -14.71 -11.49 38.19
N ASP A 31 -14.07 -11.91 37.09
CA ASP A 31 -12.75 -11.39 36.71
C ASP A 31 -12.82 -10.05 35.98
N GLU A 32 -11.78 -9.23 36.12
CA GLU A 32 -11.62 -7.97 35.37
C GLU A 32 -10.99 -8.17 33.97
N THR A 33 -11.43 -9.20 33.25
CA THR A 33 -10.85 -9.53 31.94
C THR A 33 -11.14 -8.47 30.88
N VAL A 34 -12.33 -7.86 30.93
CA VAL A 34 -12.73 -6.75 30.05
C VAL A 34 -13.27 -5.62 30.91
N VAL A 35 -12.60 -4.47 30.88
CA VAL A 35 -12.98 -3.27 31.64
C VAL A 35 -13.20 -2.10 30.68
N MET A 36 -14.02 -1.12 31.06
CA MET A 36 -14.18 0.09 30.26
C MET A 36 -13.04 1.07 30.54
N GLY A 37 -12.33 1.48 29.49
CA GLY A 37 -11.33 2.53 29.57
C GLY A 37 -11.94 3.92 29.67
N GLU A 38 -11.11 4.88 30.05
CA GLU A 38 -11.48 6.30 30.16
C GLU A 38 -11.96 6.90 28.83
N ASP A 39 -11.47 6.39 27.70
CA ASP A 39 -11.91 6.80 26.35
C ASP A 39 -13.26 6.20 25.96
N GLY A 40 -13.95 5.53 26.89
CA GLY A 40 -15.24 4.90 26.66
C GLY A 40 -15.16 3.66 25.77
N ARG A 41 -13.96 3.08 25.57
CA ARG A 41 -13.76 1.84 24.80
C ARG A 41 -13.36 0.69 25.74
N PRO A 42 -13.68 -0.58 25.39
CA PRO A 42 -13.26 -1.70 26.21
C PRO A 42 -11.75 -1.90 26.15
N ILE A 43 -11.17 -2.27 27.28
CA ILE A 43 -9.78 -2.67 27.46
C ILE A 43 -9.81 -4.14 27.87
N ILE A 44 -9.07 -4.97 27.13
CA ILE A 44 -9.03 -6.41 27.35
C ILE A 44 -7.68 -6.78 27.97
N SER A 45 -7.70 -7.47 29.11
CA SER A 45 -6.51 -8.03 29.75
C SER A 45 -6.06 -9.29 29.01
N GLU A 46 -4.84 -9.27 28.47
CA GLU A 46 -4.26 -10.39 27.73
C GLU A 46 -3.86 -11.55 28.65
N ASP A 47 -3.56 -11.25 29.92
CA ASP A 47 -3.18 -12.23 30.94
C ASP A 47 -4.41 -13.02 31.44
N LEU A 48 -5.54 -12.33 31.67
CA LEU A 48 -6.77 -12.95 32.18
C LEU A 48 -7.61 -13.59 31.07
N CYS A 49 -7.52 -13.09 29.84
CA CYS A 49 -8.31 -13.55 28.70
C CYS A 49 -7.92 -14.98 28.33
N VAL A 50 -8.87 -15.91 28.38
CA VAL A 50 -8.64 -17.31 28.02
C VAL A 50 -8.61 -17.57 26.51
N GLY A 51 -8.96 -16.58 25.68
CA GLY A 51 -8.95 -16.73 24.22
C GLY A 51 -10.18 -17.42 23.62
N CYS A 52 -11.30 -17.49 24.35
CA CYS A 52 -12.52 -18.19 23.91
C CYS A 52 -13.21 -17.62 22.66
N GLY A 53 -12.84 -16.41 22.19
CA GLY A 53 -13.42 -15.79 20.99
C GLY A 53 -14.88 -15.29 21.12
N ILE A 54 -15.54 -15.47 22.26
CA ILE A 54 -16.96 -15.09 22.41
C ILE A 54 -17.17 -13.58 22.21
N CYS A 55 -16.29 -12.73 22.76
CA CYS A 55 -16.39 -11.29 22.57
C CYS A 55 -16.15 -10.83 21.12
N VAL A 56 -15.38 -11.60 20.34
CA VAL A 56 -15.16 -11.35 18.90
C VAL A 56 -16.47 -11.62 18.15
N ASN A 57 -17.05 -12.80 18.35
CA ASN A 57 -18.28 -13.23 17.66
C ASN A 57 -19.51 -12.42 18.08
N LYS A 58 -19.53 -11.90 19.30
CA LYS A 58 -20.63 -11.07 19.81
C LYS A 58 -20.46 -9.59 19.47
N CYS A 59 -19.32 -9.13 19.00
CA CYS A 59 -19.17 -7.71 18.66
C CYS A 59 -19.91 -7.39 17.34
N PRO A 60 -20.95 -6.53 17.35
CA PRO A 60 -21.75 -6.25 16.15
C PRO A 60 -21.02 -5.36 15.15
N PHE A 61 -19.86 -4.82 15.54
CA PHE A 61 -19.03 -3.91 14.73
C PHE A 61 -17.69 -4.54 14.34
N GLU A 62 -17.47 -5.82 14.65
CA GLU A 62 -16.20 -6.53 14.38
C GLU A 62 -14.97 -5.77 14.91
N ALA A 63 -15.15 -5.08 16.04
CA ALA A 63 -14.15 -4.16 16.58
C ALA A 63 -13.13 -4.86 17.49
N ILE A 64 -13.30 -6.15 17.79
CA ILE A 64 -12.42 -6.90 18.70
C ILE A 64 -11.78 -8.04 17.92
N LYS A 65 -10.46 -8.19 18.07
CA LYS A 65 -9.71 -9.34 17.55
C LYS A 65 -8.95 -9.98 18.70
N ILE A 66 -9.04 -11.30 18.84
CA ILE A 66 -8.26 -12.10 19.79
C ILE A 66 -7.42 -13.08 18.97
N ILE A 67 -6.10 -12.97 19.05
CA ILE A 67 -5.17 -13.68 18.17
C ILE A 67 -4.13 -14.41 19.01
N GLY A 68 -3.91 -15.69 18.68
CA GLY A 68 -2.77 -16.46 19.20
C GLY A 68 -1.55 -16.25 18.32
N LEU A 69 -0.43 -15.86 18.92
CA LEU A 69 0.87 -15.70 18.26
C LEU A 69 1.91 -16.62 18.94
N ALA A 70 2.97 -16.96 18.21
CA ALA A 70 4.14 -17.64 18.80
C ALA A 70 4.72 -16.80 19.95
N GLU A 71 5.22 -17.45 20.99
CA GLU A 71 5.84 -16.74 22.13
C GLU A 71 7.14 -16.04 21.77
N GLU A 72 7.90 -16.62 20.84
CA GLU A 72 9.15 -16.08 20.29
C GLU A 72 8.98 -14.66 19.72
N LEU A 73 7.82 -14.37 19.10
CA LEU A 73 7.53 -13.04 18.55
C LEU A 73 7.46 -11.94 19.62
N LYS A 74 7.33 -12.29 20.90
CA LYS A 74 7.31 -11.29 21.98
C LYS A 74 8.62 -10.51 22.05
N GLU A 75 9.74 -11.16 21.77
CA GLU A 75 11.08 -10.55 21.78
C GLU A 75 11.31 -9.66 20.56
N ASP A 76 10.60 -9.91 19.46
CA ASP A 76 10.67 -9.17 18.20
C ASP A 76 9.74 -7.93 18.15
N LEU A 77 9.07 -7.58 19.26
CA LEU A 77 8.11 -6.47 19.28
C LEU A 77 8.83 -5.12 19.14
N VAL A 78 8.58 -4.43 18.03
CA VAL A 78 9.22 -3.15 17.71
C VAL A 78 8.40 -1.97 18.19
N HIS A 79 7.10 -1.98 17.93
CA HIS A 79 6.24 -0.86 18.27
C HIS A 79 4.81 -1.27 18.61
N GLN A 80 4.23 -0.59 19.60
CA GLN A 80 2.83 -0.74 20.00
C GLN A 80 2.18 0.62 20.25
N PHE A 81 1.07 0.90 19.56
CA PHE A 81 0.38 2.21 19.65
C PHE A 81 -0.43 2.44 20.93
N GLY A 82 -0.56 1.41 21.77
CA GLY A 82 -1.30 1.48 23.03
C GLY A 82 -1.80 0.11 23.49
N LYS A 83 -2.44 0.09 24.66
CA LYS A 83 -3.10 -1.12 25.16
C LYS A 83 -4.19 -1.55 24.17
N ASN A 84 -4.16 -2.82 23.77
CA ASN A 84 -5.01 -3.39 22.72
C ASN A 84 -4.96 -2.66 21.36
N GLY A 85 -3.87 -1.93 21.08
CA GLY A 85 -3.63 -1.29 19.78
C GLY A 85 -2.75 -2.14 18.86
N PHE A 86 -2.60 -1.68 17.61
CA PHE A 86 -1.78 -2.33 16.61
C PHE A 86 -0.33 -2.56 17.08
N ARG A 87 0.23 -3.73 16.72
CA ARG A 87 1.61 -4.14 17.05
C ARG A 87 2.42 -4.43 15.80
N LEU A 88 3.63 -3.91 15.73
CA LEU A 88 4.58 -4.20 14.67
C LEU A 88 5.74 -5.04 15.22
N TYR A 89 6.04 -6.14 14.54
CA TYR A 89 7.11 -7.06 14.86
C TYR A 89 8.15 -7.07 13.74
N ARG A 90 9.43 -6.97 14.12
CA ARG A 90 10.57 -6.80 13.21
C ARG A 90 10.44 -5.60 12.26
N LEU A 91 11.49 -5.32 11.50
CA LEU A 91 11.53 -4.24 10.50
C LEU A 91 12.26 -4.69 9.24
N PRO A 92 11.94 -4.11 8.07
CA PRO A 92 12.70 -4.36 6.85
C PRO A 92 14.07 -3.68 6.97
N ILE A 93 15.08 -4.26 6.32
CA ILE A 93 16.47 -3.82 6.46
C ILE A 93 16.86 -3.02 5.21
N PRO A 94 17.13 -1.71 5.32
CA PRO A 94 17.60 -0.91 4.19
C PRO A 94 19.01 -1.34 3.77
N LYS A 95 19.20 -1.62 2.48
CA LYS A 95 20.50 -1.99 1.90
C LYS A 95 20.91 -1.00 0.80
N LYS A 96 22.22 -0.75 0.67
CA LYS A 96 22.79 0.04 -0.41
C LYS A 96 23.17 -0.88 -1.59
N GLY A 97 23.04 -0.39 -2.81
CA GLY A 97 23.46 -1.10 -4.02
C GLY A 97 22.35 -1.94 -4.65
N SER A 98 21.22 -2.13 -3.97
CA SER A 98 20.02 -2.70 -4.56
C SER A 98 18.74 -2.23 -3.89
N CYS A 99 17.64 -2.34 -4.64
CA CYS A 99 16.30 -1.99 -4.16
C CYS A 99 15.74 -3.10 -3.26
N VAL A 100 15.29 -2.71 -2.06
CA VAL A 100 14.65 -3.61 -1.10
C VAL A 100 13.13 -3.45 -1.21
N GLY A 101 12.44 -4.54 -1.53
CA GLY A 101 10.99 -4.57 -1.65
C GLY A 101 10.29 -4.94 -0.35
N ILE A 102 9.07 -4.45 -0.18
CA ILE A 102 8.14 -4.87 0.87
C ILE A 102 6.85 -5.33 0.20
N LEU A 103 6.45 -6.57 0.48
CA LEU A 103 5.26 -7.20 -0.09
C LEU A 103 4.33 -7.68 1.02
N GLY A 104 3.07 -7.26 1.01
CA GLY A 104 2.09 -7.70 2.01
C GLY A 104 0.76 -6.97 1.89
N GLN A 105 -0.28 -7.47 2.56
CA GLN A 105 -1.63 -6.88 2.51
C GLN A 105 -1.70 -5.47 3.12
N ASN A 106 -2.80 -4.76 2.89
CA ASN A 106 -3.02 -3.44 3.49
C ASN A 106 -3.34 -3.54 4.98
N GLY A 107 -3.02 -2.48 5.73
CA GLY A 107 -3.31 -2.38 7.17
C GLY A 107 -2.50 -3.31 8.09
N ILE A 108 -1.45 -3.97 7.59
CA ILE A 108 -0.50 -4.76 8.40
C ILE A 108 0.75 -3.97 8.82
N GLY A 109 0.76 -2.64 8.65
CA GLY A 109 1.83 -1.79 9.16
C GLY A 109 3.02 -1.52 8.23
N LYS A 110 2.91 -1.73 6.92
CA LYS A 110 3.96 -1.38 5.93
C LYS A 110 4.40 0.10 6.06
N THR A 111 3.44 1.01 6.04
CA THR A 111 3.68 2.45 6.23
C THR A 111 4.20 2.76 7.64
N THR A 112 3.80 2.00 8.66
CA THR A 112 4.35 2.16 10.03
C THR A 112 5.83 1.82 10.07
N ALA A 113 6.24 0.71 9.45
CA ALA A 113 7.65 0.32 9.35
C ALA A 113 8.48 1.39 8.64
N ILE A 114 7.95 1.95 7.54
CA ILE A 114 8.57 3.08 6.84
C ILE A 114 8.73 4.31 7.74
N LYS A 115 7.68 4.71 8.47
CA LYS A 115 7.75 5.86 9.38
C LYS A 115 8.79 5.69 10.48
N ILE A 116 8.96 4.46 10.98
CA ILE A 116 10.00 4.12 11.95
C ILE A 116 11.38 4.25 11.33
N LEU A 117 11.60 3.64 10.15
CA LEU A 117 12.89 3.71 9.46
C LEU A 117 13.23 5.12 8.95
N ALA A 118 12.23 5.99 8.79
CA ALA A 118 12.41 7.41 8.45
C ALA A 118 12.61 8.31 9.69
N GLY A 119 12.64 7.75 10.91
CA GLY A 119 12.80 8.52 12.15
C GLY A 119 11.57 9.33 12.58
N GLN A 120 10.44 9.24 11.86
CA GLN A 120 9.19 9.95 12.19
C GLN A 120 8.46 9.35 13.40
N VAL A 121 8.72 8.08 13.70
CA VAL A 121 8.20 7.36 14.86
C VAL A 121 9.35 6.61 15.52
N ILE A 122 9.65 6.94 16.76
CA ILE A 122 10.64 6.21 17.54
C ILE A 122 10.00 4.90 18.04
N PRO A 123 10.63 3.73 17.83
CA PRO A 123 10.18 2.46 18.41
C PRO A 123 10.03 2.56 19.92
N ASN A 124 9.00 1.92 20.48
CA ASN A 124 8.82 1.85 21.92
C ASN A 124 9.05 0.45 22.49
N LEU A 125 9.39 -0.53 21.65
CA LEU A 125 9.69 -1.91 22.05
C LEU A 125 8.61 -2.54 22.96
N GLY A 126 7.35 -2.13 22.75
CA GLY A 126 6.20 -2.56 23.57
C GLY A 126 5.93 -1.72 24.82
N GLU A 127 6.80 -0.78 25.18
CA GLU A 127 6.64 0.13 26.32
C GLU A 127 5.69 1.31 26.02
N TYR A 128 4.49 1.02 25.54
CA TYR A 128 3.50 2.03 25.10
C TYR A 128 3.01 2.99 26.20
N ARG A 129 3.34 2.73 27.46
CA ARG A 129 2.97 3.60 28.60
C ARG A 129 3.94 4.76 28.80
N LYS A 130 5.17 4.68 28.29
CA LYS A 130 6.14 5.77 28.42
C LYS A 130 5.71 6.95 27.54
N LYS A 131 5.66 8.16 28.14
CA LYS A 131 5.18 9.38 27.46
C LYS A 131 6.06 9.83 26.30
N LYS A 132 7.36 9.53 26.33
CA LYS A 132 8.32 9.86 25.27
C LYS A 132 9.27 8.69 25.05
N PRO A 133 9.22 8.00 23.90
CA PRO A 133 10.26 7.05 23.50
C PRO A 133 11.59 7.79 23.25
N SER A 134 12.71 7.12 23.51
CA SER A 134 14.07 7.61 23.24
C SER A 134 14.85 6.61 22.40
N TRP A 135 15.94 7.07 21.79
CA TRP A 135 16.78 6.21 20.95
C TRP A 135 17.67 5.26 21.75
N ASP A 136 18.07 5.59 22.99
CA ASP A 136 19.02 4.75 23.75
C ASP A 136 18.56 3.30 23.93
N PRO A 137 17.31 3.01 24.37
CA PRO A 137 16.82 1.63 24.50
C PRO A 137 16.72 0.93 23.13
N VAL A 138 16.46 1.68 22.07
CA VAL A 138 16.39 1.15 20.70
C VAL A 138 17.78 0.73 20.23
N LEU A 139 18.80 1.57 20.46
CA LEU A 139 20.19 1.27 20.12
C LEU A 139 20.73 0.09 20.93
N GLU A 140 20.39 0.01 22.22
CA GLU A 140 20.75 -1.12 23.08
C GLU A 140 20.12 -2.43 22.56
N TYR A 141 18.84 -2.41 22.22
CA TYR A 141 18.14 -3.59 21.68
C TYR A 141 18.72 -4.06 20.34
N TYR A 142 19.03 -3.13 19.43
CA TYR A 142 19.58 -3.46 18.12
C TYR A 142 21.11 -3.65 18.13
N ALA A 143 21.78 -3.58 19.29
CA ALA A 143 23.22 -3.72 19.37
C ALA A 143 23.70 -5.04 18.73
N GLY A 144 24.64 -4.96 17.78
CA GLY A 144 25.14 -6.11 17.04
C GLY A 144 24.24 -6.60 15.90
N MET A 145 23.11 -5.93 15.62
CA MET A 145 22.22 -6.21 14.49
C MET A 145 22.44 -5.23 13.34
N GLU A 146 22.02 -5.60 12.13
CA GLU A 146 22.19 -4.76 10.91
C GLU A 146 21.52 -3.39 11.00
N LEU A 147 20.41 -3.27 11.74
CA LEU A 147 19.68 -2.01 11.90
C LEU A 147 20.33 -1.04 12.90
N TYR A 148 21.34 -1.46 13.66
CA TYR A 148 22.01 -0.60 14.64
C TYR A 148 22.56 0.67 14.01
N GLU A 149 23.36 0.54 12.94
CA GLU A 149 23.99 1.67 12.25
C GLU A 149 22.94 2.61 11.65
N HIS A 150 21.82 2.06 11.18
CA HIS A 150 20.70 2.85 10.67
C HIS A 150 20.06 3.70 11.76
N PHE A 151 19.75 3.11 12.91
CA PHE A 151 19.15 3.85 14.03
C PHE A 151 20.12 4.81 14.68
N LYS A 152 21.41 4.47 14.74
CA LYS A 152 22.45 5.37 15.24
C LYS A 152 22.52 6.62 14.37
N ALA A 153 22.56 6.47 13.05
CA ALA A 153 22.56 7.60 12.13
C ALA A 153 21.29 8.47 12.25
N LEU A 154 20.12 7.86 12.49
CA LEU A 154 18.90 8.62 12.78
C LEU A 154 18.97 9.37 14.11
N SER A 155 19.51 8.74 15.15
CA SER A 155 19.60 9.33 16.49
C SER A 155 20.54 10.53 16.56
N GLU A 156 21.57 10.54 15.70
CA GLU A 156 22.55 11.62 15.58
C GLU A 156 22.16 12.67 14.52
N GLU A 157 20.97 12.55 13.90
CA GLU A 157 20.52 13.41 12.80
C GLU A 157 21.47 13.43 11.58
N ASN A 158 22.29 12.38 11.43
CA ASN A 158 23.32 12.24 10.38
C ASN A 158 22.80 11.59 9.09
N MET A 159 21.49 11.40 8.95
CA MET A 159 20.89 10.74 7.79
C MET A 159 19.62 11.44 7.33
N ALA A 160 19.59 11.80 6.05
CA ALA A 160 18.40 12.35 5.42
C ALA A 160 17.56 11.24 4.78
N CYS A 161 16.24 11.34 4.92
CA CYS A 161 15.29 10.42 4.32
C CYS A 161 14.22 11.18 3.54
N VAL A 162 13.72 10.58 2.45
CA VAL A 162 12.53 11.08 1.75
C VAL A 162 11.49 9.99 1.61
N LEU A 163 10.24 10.36 1.88
CA LEU A 163 9.08 9.48 1.73
C LEU A 163 8.17 10.01 0.62
N LYS A 164 7.99 9.22 -0.44
CA LYS A 164 6.87 9.39 -1.36
C LYS A 164 5.62 8.75 -0.72
N PRO A 165 4.55 9.52 -0.44
CA PRO A 165 3.35 9.00 0.22
C PRO A 165 2.50 8.11 -0.69
N GLN A 166 1.79 7.14 -0.10
CA GLN A 166 0.89 6.22 -0.82
C GLN A 166 -0.25 6.98 -1.55
N TYR A 167 -0.99 7.83 -0.82
CA TYR A 167 -2.19 8.53 -1.33
C TYR A 167 -1.86 9.87 -1.98
N VAL A 168 -1.58 9.86 -3.29
CA VAL A 168 -1.26 11.07 -4.06
C VAL A 168 -2.49 11.95 -4.33
N ASP A 169 -3.68 11.36 -4.30
CA ASP A 169 -4.97 12.03 -4.45
C ASP A 169 -5.30 13.02 -3.32
N GLN A 170 -4.56 12.96 -2.21
CA GLN A 170 -4.63 13.94 -1.13
C GLN A 170 -3.66 15.12 -1.31
N LEU A 171 -2.66 15.01 -2.19
CA LEU A 171 -1.65 16.05 -2.40
C LEU A 171 -2.24 17.43 -2.75
N PRO A 172 -3.29 17.55 -3.61
CA PRO A 172 -3.87 18.86 -3.93
C PRO A 172 -4.52 19.59 -2.74
N ARG A 173 -4.76 18.89 -1.63
CA ARG A 173 -5.26 19.51 -0.40
C ARG A 173 -4.15 20.11 0.45
N ILE A 174 -2.93 19.61 0.30
CA ILE A 174 -1.77 19.91 1.15
C ILE A 174 -0.83 20.88 0.44
N VAL A 175 -0.65 20.70 -0.87
CA VAL A 175 0.25 21.48 -1.69
C VAL A 175 -0.56 22.19 -2.78
N LYS A 176 -0.35 23.50 -2.91
CA LYS A 176 -0.94 24.35 -3.93
C LYS A 176 0.15 25.08 -4.71
N GLY A 177 -0.16 25.44 -5.95
CA GLY A 177 0.74 26.19 -6.85
C GLY A 177 1.11 25.40 -8.10
N LYS A 178 1.97 26.00 -8.92
CA LYS A 178 2.47 25.38 -10.15
C LYS A 178 3.46 24.28 -9.84
N ILE A 179 3.43 23.22 -10.66
CA ILE A 179 4.33 22.08 -10.50
C ILE A 179 5.79 22.50 -10.56
N ARG A 180 6.15 23.42 -11.47
CA ARG A 180 7.51 23.96 -11.57
C ARG A 180 8.00 24.52 -10.25
N ASP A 181 7.19 25.34 -9.59
CA ASP A 181 7.58 26.04 -8.37
C ASP A 181 7.70 25.07 -7.20
N VAL A 182 6.77 24.12 -7.09
CA VAL A 182 6.80 23.06 -6.08
C VAL A 182 8.06 22.21 -6.22
N LEU A 183 8.39 21.76 -7.42
CA LEU A 183 9.58 20.94 -7.66
C LEU A 183 10.87 21.72 -7.46
N LYS A 184 10.96 22.98 -7.90
CA LYS A 184 12.13 23.83 -7.64
C LYS A 184 12.32 24.13 -6.16
N SER A 185 11.24 24.36 -5.42
CA SER A 185 11.32 24.56 -3.96
C SER A 185 11.76 23.31 -3.20
N ALA A 186 11.47 22.13 -3.74
CA ALA A 186 11.89 20.86 -3.18
C ALA A 186 13.29 20.42 -3.63
N ASP A 187 13.84 21.03 -4.68
CA ASP A 187 15.15 20.69 -5.24
C ASP A 187 16.26 21.27 -4.38
N THR A 188 16.86 20.41 -3.57
CA THR A 188 18.02 20.76 -2.75
C THR A 188 19.33 20.33 -3.39
N SER A 189 19.29 19.77 -4.60
CA SER A 189 20.46 19.11 -5.22
C SER A 189 20.71 19.48 -6.68
N GLU A 190 20.03 20.51 -7.17
CA GLU A 190 20.10 21.01 -8.56
C GLU A 190 19.81 19.91 -9.60
N LYS A 191 18.97 18.93 -9.23
CA LYS A 191 18.60 17.78 -10.09
C LYS A 191 17.32 18.03 -10.88
N PHE A 192 16.65 19.17 -10.70
CA PHE A 192 15.35 19.48 -11.30
C PHE A 192 15.27 19.13 -12.79
N GLU A 193 16.16 19.70 -13.62
CA GLU A 193 16.12 19.49 -15.08
C GLU A 193 16.32 18.02 -15.46
N THR A 194 17.27 17.35 -14.81
CA THR A 194 17.56 15.93 -15.04
C THR A 194 16.37 15.05 -14.68
N VAL A 195 15.72 15.29 -13.55
CA VAL A 195 14.56 14.52 -13.08
C VAL A 195 13.35 14.73 -13.99
N VAL A 196 13.08 15.98 -14.38
CA VAL A 196 12.00 16.35 -15.29
C VAL A 196 12.17 15.66 -16.65
N ALA A 197 13.38 15.71 -17.21
CA ALA A 197 13.71 15.05 -18.47
C ALA A 197 13.58 13.52 -18.36
N LYS A 198 14.15 12.91 -17.31
CA LYS A 198 14.05 11.47 -17.06
C LYS A 198 12.60 11.01 -16.95
N LEU A 199 11.75 11.72 -16.21
CA LEU A 199 10.33 11.36 -16.06
C LEU A 199 9.48 11.73 -17.28
N GLY A 200 9.91 12.70 -18.10
CA GLY A 200 9.16 13.17 -19.26
C GLY A 200 7.91 13.96 -18.86
N ILE A 201 8.07 14.87 -17.90
CA ILE A 201 6.98 15.67 -17.31
C ILE A 201 7.07 17.15 -17.64
N SER A 202 7.87 17.54 -18.65
CA SER A 202 8.09 18.93 -19.04
C SER A 202 6.77 19.66 -19.35
N GLN A 203 5.84 18.99 -20.02
CA GLN A 203 4.50 19.49 -20.35
C GLN A 203 3.58 19.68 -19.13
N LEU A 204 3.95 19.13 -17.97
CA LEU A 204 3.18 19.26 -16.73
C LEU A 204 3.63 20.45 -15.88
N LEU A 205 4.81 21.01 -16.14
CA LEU A 205 5.44 22.00 -15.27
C LEU A 205 4.60 23.26 -15.06
N ASP A 206 3.88 23.69 -16.10
CA ASP A 206 3.06 24.90 -16.08
C ASP A 206 1.63 24.65 -15.55
N LYS A 207 1.24 23.38 -15.32
CA LYS A 207 -0.05 23.04 -14.70
C LYS A 207 -0.03 23.32 -13.20
N GLU A 208 -1.20 23.64 -12.67
CA GLU A 208 -1.42 23.81 -11.22
C GLU A 208 -1.82 22.50 -10.55
N ILE A 209 -1.32 22.29 -9.32
CA ILE A 209 -1.70 21.16 -8.47
C ILE A 209 -3.07 21.46 -7.84
N GLU A 210 -4.13 21.28 -8.64
CA GLU A 210 -5.51 21.45 -8.22
C GLU A 210 -6.34 20.20 -8.55
N LYS A 211 -7.38 19.93 -7.76
CA LYS A 211 -8.25 18.80 -8.00
C LYS A 211 -9.03 19.02 -9.31
N GLY A 212 -8.84 18.14 -10.28
CA GLY A 212 -9.55 18.15 -11.56
C GLY A 212 -8.74 18.70 -12.73
N THR A 213 -7.64 19.43 -12.49
CA THR A 213 -6.71 19.89 -13.53
C THR A 213 -5.63 18.86 -13.85
N ILE A 214 -5.26 18.05 -12.84
CA ILE A 214 -4.23 17.01 -12.94
C ILE A 214 -4.82 15.62 -12.68
N SER A 215 -4.44 14.65 -13.51
CA SER A 215 -4.84 13.26 -13.37
C SER A 215 -4.06 12.54 -12.26
N GLY A 216 -4.57 11.40 -11.79
CA GLY A 216 -3.89 10.60 -10.77
C GLY A 216 -2.50 10.12 -11.22
N GLY A 217 -2.34 9.74 -12.49
CA GLY A 217 -1.04 9.33 -13.04
C GLY A 217 -0.04 10.50 -13.12
N GLU A 218 -0.50 11.69 -13.48
CA GLU A 218 0.35 12.90 -13.46
C GLU A 218 0.74 13.28 -12.03
N LEU A 219 -0.20 13.26 -11.07
CA LEU A 219 0.09 13.48 -9.64
C LEU A 219 1.12 12.48 -9.11
N GLN A 220 0.99 11.22 -9.51
CA GLN A 220 1.95 10.17 -9.16
C GLN A 220 3.35 10.52 -9.66
N LEU A 221 3.50 10.90 -10.94
CA LEU A 221 4.79 11.30 -11.51
C LEU A 221 5.37 12.54 -10.82
N VAL A 222 4.55 13.54 -10.51
CA VAL A 222 4.97 14.73 -9.76
C VAL A 222 5.45 14.37 -8.35
N SER A 223 4.75 13.47 -7.66
CA SER A 223 5.15 13.02 -6.32
C SER A 223 6.49 12.27 -6.32
N ILE A 224 6.75 11.48 -7.37
CA ILE A 224 8.02 10.78 -7.57
C ILE A 224 9.12 11.80 -7.89
N ALA A 225 8.84 12.77 -8.77
CA ALA A 225 9.78 13.84 -9.10
C ALA A 225 10.19 14.63 -7.85
N ALA A 226 9.23 15.01 -7.00
CA ALA A 226 9.47 15.72 -5.75
C ALA A 226 10.36 14.92 -4.76
N ALA A 227 10.33 13.59 -4.82
CA ALA A 227 11.23 12.75 -4.07
C ALA A 227 12.63 12.69 -4.71
N LEU A 228 12.71 12.53 -6.03
CA LEU A 228 13.96 12.35 -6.78
C LEU A 228 14.82 13.61 -6.89
N VAL A 229 14.23 14.81 -6.80
CA VAL A 229 14.98 16.07 -6.80
C VAL A 229 15.76 16.31 -5.49
N LYS A 230 15.47 15.55 -4.44
CA LYS A 230 16.24 15.61 -3.19
C LYS A 230 17.42 14.67 -3.28
N ASP A 231 18.59 15.07 -2.78
CA ASP A 231 19.72 14.17 -2.57
C ASP A 231 19.74 13.74 -1.10
N VAL A 232 19.28 12.51 -0.84
CA VAL A 232 19.20 11.95 0.51
C VAL A 232 19.86 10.57 0.56
N ASP A 233 20.01 10.01 1.74
CA ASP A 233 20.67 8.71 1.94
C ASP A 233 19.72 7.53 1.70
N LEU A 234 18.44 7.71 2.04
CA LEU A 234 17.40 6.70 1.97
C LEU A 234 16.10 7.23 1.35
N TYR A 235 15.63 6.53 0.31
CA TYR A 235 14.38 6.82 -0.37
C TYR A 235 13.35 5.73 -0.06
N PHE A 236 12.14 6.17 0.31
CA PHE A 236 10.99 5.30 0.46
C PHE A 236 9.96 5.62 -0.63
N PHE A 237 9.59 4.61 -1.40
CA PHE A 237 8.52 4.69 -2.38
C PHE A 237 7.35 3.79 -1.97
N ASP A 238 6.26 4.41 -1.49
CA ASP A 238 5.03 3.69 -1.15
C ASP A 238 4.10 3.67 -2.37
N GLU A 239 3.95 2.49 -2.97
CA GLU A 239 3.21 2.22 -4.22
C GLU A 239 3.52 3.22 -5.35
N PRO A 240 4.77 3.28 -5.86
CA PRO A 240 5.18 4.21 -6.92
C PRO A 240 4.52 3.95 -8.28
N THR A 241 3.98 2.75 -8.54
CA THR A 241 3.39 2.42 -9.86
C THR A 241 1.86 2.51 -9.93
N SER A 242 1.20 2.87 -8.83
CA SER A 242 -0.24 3.11 -8.79
C SER A 242 -0.67 4.22 -9.78
N TYR A 243 -1.82 4.04 -10.44
CA TYR A 243 -2.38 4.93 -11.49
C TYR A 243 -1.59 5.07 -12.80
N LEU A 244 -0.37 4.53 -12.87
CA LEU A 244 0.46 4.57 -14.08
C LEU A 244 0.03 3.49 -15.07
N ASP A 245 0.12 3.81 -16.36
CA ASP A 245 0.02 2.81 -17.43
C ASP A 245 1.29 1.95 -17.53
N ILE A 246 1.22 0.84 -18.26
CA ILE A 246 2.29 -0.16 -18.35
C ILE A 246 3.65 0.46 -18.74
N TYR A 247 3.67 1.42 -19.67
CA TYR A 247 4.90 2.05 -20.13
C TYR A 247 5.48 2.97 -19.06
N GLN A 248 4.62 3.78 -18.42
CA GLN A 248 5.00 4.65 -17.31
C GLN A 248 5.51 3.85 -16.11
N ARG A 249 4.87 2.72 -15.77
CA ARG A 249 5.32 1.81 -14.69
C ARG A 249 6.75 1.33 -14.92
N LEU A 250 7.03 0.78 -16.10
CA LEU A 250 8.36 0.29 -16.45
C LEU A 250 9.40 1.42 -16.46
N LYS A 251 9.02 2.60 -16.94
CA LYS A 251 9.89 3.79 -16.94
C LYS A 251 10.26 4.23 -15.52
N VAL A 252 9.26 4.39 -14.65
CA VAL A 252 9.48 4.72 -13.24
C VAL A 252 10.31 3.64 -12.55
N ALA A 253 10.02 2.37 -12.84
CA ALA A 253 10.75 1.26 -12.26
C ALA A 253 12.25 1.32 -12.60
N ARG A 254 12.61 1.58 -13.87
CA ARG A 254 14.02 1.76 -14.30
C ARG A 254 14.71 2.90 -13.55
N ILE A 255 14.03 4.03 -13.37
CA ILE A 255 14.59 5.20 -12.66
C ILE A 255 14.88 4.85 -11.19
N ILE A 256 13.94 4.18 -10.52
CA ILE A 256 14.12 3.75 -9.12
C ILE A 256 15.24 2.71 -9.00
N GLN A 257 15.33 1.77 -9.95
CA GLN A 257 16.40 0.78 -9.99
C GLN A 257 17.78 1.43 -10.18
N GLU A 258 17.91 2.39 -11.09
CA GLU A 258 19.14 3.19 -11.27
C GLU A 258 19.55 3.89 -9.97
N LEU A 259 18.60 4.56 -9.30
CA LEU A 259 18.84 5.23 -8.03
C LEU A 259 19.35 4.26 -6.95
N SER A 260 18.81 3.04 -6.91
CA SER A 260 19.18 2.04 -5.89
C SER A 260 20.62 1.54 -5.97
N LYS A 261 21.31 1.76 -7.10
CA LYS A 261 22.74 1.42 -7.25
C LYS A 261 23.62 2.31 -6.39
N GLU A 262 23.21 3.56 -6.19
CA GLU A 262 24.00 4.58 -5.48
C GLU A 262 23.45 4.90 -4.09
N LYS A 263 22.14 4.78 -3.88
CA LYS A 263 21.43 5.17 -2.66
C LYS A 263 20.68 3.98 -2.07
N LYS A 264 20.30 4.05 -0.78
CA LYS A 264 19.42 3.05 -0.20
C LYS A 264 17.99 3.32 -0.67
N VAL A 265 17.29 2.29 -1.13
CA VAL A 265 15.92 2.43 -1.65
C VAL A 265 15.04 1.31 -1.12
N ILE A 266 13.92 1.69 -0.50
CA ILE A 266 12.85 0.78 -0.10
C ILE A 266 11.60 1.08 -0.92
N VAL A 267 11.02 0.04 -1.51
CA VAL A 267 9.79 0.11 -2.30
C VAL A 267 8.72 -0.77 -1.68
N VAL A 268 7.52 -0.23 -1.50
CA VAL A 268 6.30 -1.03 -1.24
C VAL A 268 5.56 -1.15 -2.55
N GLU A 269 5.34 -2.38 -3.01
CA GLU A 269 4.64 -2.65 -4.26
C GLU A 269 3.68 -3.83 -4.14
N HIS A 270 2.63 -3.78 -4.95
CA HIS A 270 1.62 -4.83 -5.08
C HIS A 270 1.59 -5.47 -6.46
N ASP A 271 2.19 -4.81 -7.45
CA ASP A 271 2.41 -5.38 -8.77
C ASP A 271 3.65 -6.30 -8.75
N LEU A 272 3.41 -7.62 -8.77
CA LEU A 272 4.47 -8.61 -8.67
C LEU A 272 5.47 -8.56 -9.84
N ALA A 273 5.03 -8.14 -11.03
CA ALA A 273 5.91 -8.04 -12.20
C ALA A 273 6.84 -6.84 -12.08
N VAL A 274 6.31 -5.70 -11.62
CA VAL A 274 7.12 -4.52 -11.29
C VAL A 274 8.09 -4.83 -10.14
N LEU A 275 7.64 -5.55 -9.11
CA LEU A 275 8.46 -5.93 -7.96
C LEU A 275 9.63 -6.84 -8.38
N ASP A 276 9.39 -7.84 -9.24
CA ASP A 276 10.42 -8.75 -9.79
C ASP A 276 11.46 -8.00 -10.63
N PHE A 277 11.03 -6.97 -11.37
CA PHE A 277 11.94 -6.12 -12.13
C PHE A 277 12.76 -5.17 -11.25
N LEU A 278 12.16 -4.64 -10.19
CA LEU A 278 12.74 -3.60 -9.33
C LEU A 278 13.73 -4.13 -8.30
N CYS A 279 13.33 -5.18 -7.58
CA CYS A 279 13.94 -5.55 -6.31
C CYS A 279 14.82 -6.79 -6.44
N GLU A 280 15.95 -6.81 -5.74
CA GLU A 280 16.72 -8.04 -5.58
C GLU A 280 16.23 -8.85 -4.38
N ASN A 281 15.94 -8.15 -3.28
CA ASN A 281 15.49 -8.72 -2.03
C ASN A 281 14.14 -8.13 -1.64
N VAL A 282 13.25 -8.98 -1.13
CA VAL A 282 11.92 -8.60 -0.70
C VAL A 282 11.67 -9.15 0.71
N HIS A 283 11.18 -8.28 1.58
CA HIS A 283 10.58 -8.66 2.84
C HIS A 283 9.09 -8.91 2.63
N ILE A 284 8.61 -10.08 3.05
CA ILE A 284 7.16 -10.31 3.12
C ILE A 284 6.68 -9.77 4.46
N MET A 285 5.56 -9.07 4.44
CA MET A 285 4.84 -8.70 5.65
C MET A 285 3.56 -9.52 5.71
N TYR A 286 3.34 -10.16 6.84
CA TYR A 286 2.11 -10.89 7.14
C TYR A 286 1.50 -10.43 8.45
N GLY A 287 0.22 -10.72 8.65
CA GLY A 287 -0.47 -10.39 9.88
C GLY A 287 -1.96 -10.24 9.66
N THR A 288 -2.62 -9.59 10.61
CA THR A 288 -4.05 -9.31 10.54
C THR A 288 -4.26 -7.80 10.50
N GLU A 289 -5.05 -7.35 9.52
CA GLU A 289 -5.37 -5.93 9.32
C GLU A 289 -5.81 -5.26 10.63
N GLY A 290 -5.17 -4.15 10.97
CA GLY A 290 -5.44 -3.33 12.15
C GLY A 290 -5.05 -3.97 13.49
N ALA A 291 -4.53 -5.20 13.48
CA ALA A 291 -4.14 -5.94 14.68
C ALA A 291 -2.63 -6.05 14.84
N TYR A 292 -1.96 -6.71 13.90
CA TYR A 292 -0.51 -6.86 13.96
C TYR A 292 0.09 -7.05 12.58
N GLY A 293 1.38 -6.75 12.46
CA GLY A 293 2.19 -7.09 11.30
C GLY A 293 3.54 -7.62 11.72
N VAL A 294 4.01 -8.65 11.04
CA VAL A 294 5.34 -9.22 11.20
C VAL A 294 6.09 -9.07 9.88
N VAL A 295 7.30 -8.54 9.95
CA VAL A 295 8.21 -8.46 8.80
C VAL A 295 9.08 -9.72 8.77
N THR A 296 9.07 -10.47 7.68
CA THR A 296 9.96 -11.63 7.52
C THR A 296 11.40 -11.18 7.27
N PHE A 297 12.35 -12.09 7.45
CA PHE A 297 13.69 -11.93 6.90
C PHE A 297 13.66 -11.72 5.37
N PRO A 298 14.66 -11.01 4.81
CA PRO A 298 14.71 -10.72 3.38
C PRO A 298 14.92 -12.01 2.59
N ARG A 299 14.32 -12.08 1.40
CA ARG A 299 14.45 -13.21 0.46
C ARG A 299 14.72 -12.68 -0.92
N ALA A 300 15.42 -13.46 -1.74
CA ALA A 300 15.51 -13.16 -3.17
C ALA A 300 14.09 -13.03 -3.76
N VAL A 301 13.89 -12.03 -4.61
CA VAL A 301 12.56 -11.60 -5.09
C VAL A 301 11.69 -12.75 -5.61
N ARG A 302 12.26 -13.67 -6.39
CA ARG A 302 11.55 -14.85 -6.91
C ARG A 302 11.01 -15.76 -5.81
N HIS A 303 11.81 -16.01 -4.78
CA HIS A 303 11.39 -16.82 -3.63
C HIS A 303 10.32 -16.10 -2.80
N ALA A 304 10.46 -14.79 -2.63
CA ALA A 304 9.45 -13.99 -1.93
C ALA A 304 8.10 -14.01 -2.66
N ILE A 305 8.09 -13.79 -3.98
CA ILE A 305 6.86 -13.82 -4.79
C ILE A 305 6.21 -15.20 -4.71
N ASN A 306 6.96 -16.28 -4.90
CA ASN A 306 6.42 -17.65 -4.81
C ASN A 306 5.86 -17.97 -3.42
N THR A 307 6.55 -17.53 -2.36
CA THR A 307 6.08 -17.69 -0.98
C THR A 307 4.79 -16.92 -0.75
N TYR A 308 4.72 -15.67 -1.22
CA TYR A 308 3.53 -14.83 -1.15
C TYR A 308 2.33 -15.47 -1.89
N LEU A 309 2.55 -15.93 -3.12
CA LEU A 309 1.54 -16.63 -3.93
C LEU A 309 1.08 -17.93 -3.27
N SER A 310 1.95 -18.65 -2.58
CA SER A 310 1.56 -19.87 -1.85
C SER A 310 0.68 -19.60 -0.62
N GLY A 311 0.75 -18.38 -0.06
CA GLY A 311 0.09 -18.01 1.20
C GLY A 311 0.69 -18.68 2.44
N TYR A 312 1.87 -19.30 2.32
CA TYR A 312 2.47 -20.11 3.38
C TYR A 312 3.99 -19.90 3.52
N LEU A 313 4.40 -19.48 4.72
CA LEU A 313 5.80 -19.33 5.13
C LEU A 313 6.25 -20.63 5.79
N LYS A 314 7.09 -21.39 5.07
CA LYS A 314 7.51 -22.74 5.49
C LYS A 314 8.40 -22.72 6.74
N GLU A 315 9.29 -21.74 6.81
CA GLU A 315 10.34 -21.63 7.84
C GLU A 315 9.76 -21.25 9.20
N GLU A 316 8.69 -20.45 9.20
CA GLU A 316 7.97 -20.07 10.43
C GLU A 316 6.73 -20.93 10.66
N ASN A 317 6.42 -21.88 9.76
CA ASN A 317 5.22 -22.73 9.79
C ASN A 317 3.92 -21.91 9.89
N ILE A 318 3.84 -20.80 9.14
CA ILE A 318 2.73 -19.84 9.21
C ILE A 318 1.99 -19.78 7.87
N ARG A 319 0.66 -19.98 7.93
CA ARG A 319 -0.24 -19.65 6.82
C ARG A 319 -0.79 -18.25 7.02
N PHE A 320 -0.52 -17.37 6.07
CA PHE A 320 -0.92 -15.95 6.13
C PHE A 320 -1.85 -15.54 4.99
N GLY A 321 -2.14 -16.45 4.06
CA GLY A 321 -3.07 -16.20 2.97
C GLY A 321 -3.58 -17.48 2.34
N THR A 322 -4.52 -17.32 1.42
CA THR A 322 -4.91 -18.38 0.49
C THR A 322 -3.92 -18.45 -0.65
N LYS A 323 -3.74 -19.64 -1.21
CA LYS A 323 -2.93 -19.82 -2.42
C LYS A 323 -3.57 -19.04 -3.57
N ILE A 324 -2.76 -18.24 -4.25
CA ILE A 324 -3.13 -17.52 -5.46
C ILE A 324 -2.82 -18.44 -6.65
N GLU A 325 -3.84 -18.72 -7.47
CA GLU A 325 -3.73 -19.57 -8.64
C GLU A 325 -4.09 -18.78 -9.90
N PHE A 326 -3.31 -18.98 -10.96
CA PHE A 326 -3.54 -18.35 -12.25
C PHE A 326 -4.11 -19.39 -13.21
N PHE A 327 -5.21 -19.05 -13.86
CA PHE A 327 -5.85 -19.91 -14.86
C PHE A 327 -5.39 -19.50 -16.25
N ALA A 328 -4.52 -20.30 -16.87
CA ALA A 328 -4.30 -20.20 -18.30
C ALA A 328 -5.45 -20.92 -19.02
N SER A 329 -6.37 -20.17 -19.61
CA SER A 329 -7.40 -20.74 -20.48
C SER A 329 -7.00 -20.47 -21.94
N PRO A 330 -6.89 -21.51 -22.80
CA PRO A 330 -6.79 -21.27 -24.23
C PRO A 330 -8.04 -20.52 -24.71
N PRO A 331 -7.93 -19.69 -25.77
CA PRO A 331 -9.09 -19.03 -26.34
C PRO A 331 -10.15 -20.09 -26.73
N LYS A 332 -11.31 -20.06 -26.08
CA LYS A 332 -12.43 -20.97 -26.41
C LYS A 332 -12.92 -20.64 -27.81
N GLN A 333 -13.30 -21.66 -28.60
CA GLN A 333 -13.99 -21.43 -29.87
C GLN A 333 -15.30 -20.66 -29.62
N GLN A 334 -15.37 -19.43 -30.12
CA GLN A 334 -16.48 -18.49 -29.92
C GLN A 334 -17.62 -18.71 -30.93
N GLN A 335 -17.84 -19.94 -31.41
CA GLN A 335 -18.90 -20.20 -32.38
C GLN A 335 -20.28 -20.18 -31.69
N GLY A 336 -21.19 -19.35 -32.22
CA GLY A 336 -22.59 -19.31 -31.77
C GLY A 336 -22.87 -18.44 -30.54
N LEU A 337 -21.91 -17.65 -30.04
CA LEU A 337 -22.20 -16.68 -28.98
C LEU A 337 -23.01 -15.50 -29.54
N ARG A 338 -24.09 -15.14 -28.83
CA ARG A 338 -24.92 -13.98 -29.17
C ARG A 338 -24.07 -12.71 -29.15
N ILE A 339 -24.16 -11.91 -30.21
CA ILE A 339 -23.55 -10.59 -30.27
C ILE A 339 -24.38 -9.66 -29.38
N LEU A 340 -23.71 -8.97 -28.45
CA LEU A 340 -24.36 -8.03 -27.54
C LEU A 340 -24.20 -6.58 -27.99
N VAL A 341 -23.02 -6.27 -28.52
CA VAL A 341 -22.68 -4.95 -29.06
C VAL A 341 -21.91 -5.15 -30.35
N SER A 342 -22.32 -4.46 -31.41
CA SER A 342 -21.57 -4.29 -32.65
C SER A 342 -21.33 -2.80 -32.87
N TYR A 343 -20.15 -2.46 -33.37
CA TYR A 343 -19.83 -1.09 -33.73
C TYR A 343 -18.98 -1.05 -34.99
N ASP A 344 -19.28 -0.09 -35.86
CA ASP A 344 -18.49 0.20 -37.05
C ASP A 344 -17.20 0.94 -36.67
N ASN A 345 -16.47 1.41 -37.67
CA ASN A 345 -15.38 2.36 -37.44
C ASN A 345 -15.92 3.62 -36.76
N LEU A 346 -15.52 3.84 -35.51
CA LEU A 346 -15.95 4.99 -34.70
C LEU A 346 -14.89 6.08 -34.75
N ILE A 347 -15.34 7.32 -34.87
CA ILE A 347 -14.49 8.49 -34.71
C ILE A 347 -15.13 9.38 -33.65
N LYS A 348 -14.34 9.78 -32.67
CA LYS A 348 -14.71 10.81 -31.70
C LYS A 348 -13.68 11.93 -31.72
N GLU A 349 -14.16 13.11 -32.07
CA GLU A 349 -13.37 14.34 -32.13
C GLU A 349 -13.74 15.23 -30.94
N PHE A 350 -12.71 15.70 -30.24
CA PHE A 350 -12.72 16.81 -29.29
C PHE A 350 -11.76 17.89 -29.82
N GLU A 351 -11.73 19.06 -29.18
CA GLU A 351 -10.87 20.18 -29.61
C GLU A 351 -9.39 19.79 -29.70
N ASP A 352 -8.86 19.07 -28.70
CA ASP A 352 -7.44 18.72 -28.61
C ASP A 352 -7.15 17.22 -28.79
N PHE A 353 -8.16 16.41 -29.06
CA PHE A 353 -8.03 14.95 -29.05
C PHE A 353 -8.99 14.27 -30.01
N THR A 354 -8.45 13.41 -30.86
CA THR A 354 -9.22 12.56 -31.77
C THR A 354 -8.97 11.09 -31.46
N LEU A 355 -10.06 10.36 -31.20
CA LEU A 355 -10.05 8.92 -31.03
C LEU A 355 -10.64 8.25 -32.27
N GLN A 356 -9.87 7.33 -32.85
CA GLN A 356 -10.32 6.44 -33.93
C GLN A 356 -10.34 5.02 -33.40
N VAL A 357 -11.45 4.32 -33.62
CA VAL A 357 -11.65 2.94 -33.20
C VAL A 357 -12.06 2.13 -34.43
N GLU A 358 -11.33 1.07 -34.72
CA GLU A 358 -11.70 0.13 -35.77
C GLU A 358 -12.95 -0.67 -35.37
N GLN A 359 -13.72 -1.10 -36.36
CA GLN A 359 -14.93 -1.89 -36.15
C GLN A 359 -14.70 -3.11 -35.25
N GLY A 360 -15.71 -3.46 -34.45
CA GLY A 360 -15.60 -4.57 -33.52
C GLY A 360 -16.94 -5.09 -33.00
N ILE A 361 -16.87 -6.23 -32.32
CA ILE A 361 -18.01 -6.94 -31.77
C ILE A 361 -17.69 -7.45 -30.37
N ILE A 362 -18.68 -7.38 -29.48
CA ILE A 362 -18.62 -7.91 -28.12
C ILE A 362 -19.71 -8.97 -27.99
N ARG A 363 -19.33 -10.18 -27.60
CA ARG A 363 -20.27 -11.30 -27.47
C ARG A 363 -20.61 -11.61 -26.03
N GLN A 364 -21.73 -12.29 -25.84
CA GLN A 364 -22.19 -12.74 -24.55
C GLN A 364 -21.21 -13.72 -23.91
N GLY A 365 -20.84 -13.47 -22.65
CA GLY A 365 -19.90 -14.31 -21.90
C GLY A 365 -18.43 -14.05 -22.20
N GLU A 366 -18.10 -13.07 -23.05
CA GLU A 366 -16.72 -12.62 -23.25
C GLU A 366 -16.29 -11.65 -22.13
N LEU A 367 -15.02 -11.78 -21.72
CA LEU A 367 -14.36 -10.82 -20.85
C LEU A 367 -13.31 -10.07 -21.67
N VAL A 368 -13.59 -8.81 -22.00
CA VAL A 368 -12.71 -7.98 -22.84
C VAL A 368 -11.88 -7.05 -21.96
N GLY A 369 -10.56 -7.24 -21.99
CA GLY A 369 -9.61 -6.34 -21.34
C GLY A 369 -9.14 -5.24 -22.29
N ILE A 370 -9.31 -3.97 -21.91
CA ILE A 370 -8.82 -2.82 -22.68
C ILE A 370 -7.48 -2.35 -22.10
N VAL A 371 -6.42 -2.41 -22.89
CA VAL A 371 -5.05 -2.06 -22.48
C VAL A 371 -4.49 -0.94 -23.36
N GLY A 372 -3.56 -0.16 -22.81
CA GLY A 372 -2.88 0.91 -23.53
C GLY A 372 -2.44 2.06 -22.62
N PRO A 373 -1.68 3.03 -23.15
CA PRO A 373 -1.24 4.22 -22.42
C PRO A 373 -2.39 5.06 -21.85
N ASN A 374 -2.12 5.82 -20.79
CA ASN A 374 -3.05 6.83 -20.30
C ASN A 374 -3.31 7.88 -21.40
N ALA A 375 -4.50 8.48 -21.38
CA ALA A 375 -4.97 9.45 -22.39
C ALA A 375 -5.10 8.95 -23.85
N ILE A 376 -4.88 7.66 -24.16
CA ILE A 376 -5.15 7.11 -25.51
C ILE A 376 -6.64 6.98 -25.87
N GLY A 377 -7.55 7.43 -24.99
CA GLY A 377 -9.00 7.37 -25.25
C GLY A 377 -9.72 6.11 -24.75
N LYS A 378 -9.10 5.24 -23.94
CA LYS A 378 -9.78 4.05 -23.38
C LYS A 378 -11.09 4.40 -22.66
N THR A 379 -11.06 5.39 -21.77
CA THR A 379 -12.26 5.84 -21.04
C THR A 379 -13.30 6.44 -21.97
N THR A 380 -12.86 7.17 -23.00
CA THR A 380 -13.76 7.71 -24.04
C THR A 380 -14.45 6.59 -24.81
N PHE A 381 -13.71 5.56 -25.22
CA PHE A 381 -14.24 4.38 -25.87
C PHE A 381 -15.28 3.66 -25.00
N VAL A 382 -14.96 3.40 -23.72
CA VAL A 382 -15.92 2.79 -22.78
C VAL A 382 -17.17 3.66 -22.59
N LYS A 383 -17.02 4.99 -22.49
CA LYS A 383 -18.17 5.91 -22.40
C LYS A 383 -19.00 5.95 -23.68
N MET A 384 -18.39 5.75 -24.85
CA MET A 384 -19.12 5.61 -26.11
C MET A 384 -19.93 4.32 -26.13
N LEU A 385 -19.32 3.18 -25.78
CA LEU A 385 -20.02 1.91 -25.64
C LEU A 385 -21.09 1.93 -24.54
N ALA A 386 -20.96 2.80 -23.54
CA ALA A 386 -21.97 2.98 -22.50
C ALA A 386 -23.13 3.91 -22.91
N GLY A 387 -23.07 4.53 -24.10
CA GLY A 387 -24.05 5.54 -24.54
C GLY A 387 -23.98 6.88 -23.79
N VAL A 388 -22.98 7.08 -22.93
CA VAL A 388 -22.76 8.32 -22.17
C VAL A 388 -22.24 9.44 -23.07
N ILE A 389 -21.42 9.08 -24.07
CA ILE A 389 -20.89 10.00 -25.07
C ILE A 389 -21.24 9.45 -26.45
N GLN A 390 -21.81 10.27 -27.32
CA GLN A 390 -22.07 9.86 -28.70
C GLN A 390 -20.82 9.99 -29.57
N PRO A 391 -20.53 9.02 -30.47
CA PRO A 391 -19.45 9.16 -31.44
C PRO A 391 -19.74 10.33 -32.40
N THR A 392 -18.69 10.95 -32.93
CA THR A 392 -18.82 12.00 -33.96
C THR A 392 -19.15 11.36 -35.32
N LYS A 393 -18.57 10.18 -35.62
CA LYS A 393 -18.91 9.34 -36.77
C LYS A 393 -18.91 7.86 -36.37
N GLY A 394 -19.67 7.06 -37.12
CA GLY A 394 -19.86 5.63 -36.86
C GLY A 394 -21.09 5.36 -36.01
N THR A 395 -21.54 4.10 -36.02
CA THR A 395 -22.73 3.67 -35.27
C THR A 395 -22.38 2.56 -34.29
N ILE A 396 -23.11 2.51 -33.18
CA ILE A 396 -23.01 1.46 -32.17
C ILE A 396 -24.42 0.87 -32.02
N GLU A 397 -24.53 -0.42 -32.27
CA GLU A 397 -25.77 -1.17 -32.13
C GLU A 397 -25.76 -1.93 -30.80
N TYR A 398 -26.85 -1.78 -30.05
CA TYR A 398 -27.00 -2.37 -28.73
C TYR A 398 -28.14 -3.39 -28.72
N ASP A 399 -27.85 -4.59 -28.20
CA ASP A 399 -28.88 -5.57 -27.81
C ASP A 399 -28.90 -5.72 -26.28
N LEU A 400 -28.81 -4.58 -25.56
CA LEU A 400 -28.65 -4.50 -24.11
C LEU A 400 -29.23 -3.20 -23.53
N LYS A 401 -29.69 -3.26 -22.27
CA LYS A 401 -29.91 -2.07 -21.43
C LYS A 401 -28.63 -1.79 -20.62
N ILE A 402 -28.10 -0.58 -20.75
CA ILE A 402 -26.91 -0.12 -20.03
C ILE A 402 -27.39 0.66 -18.80
N SER A 403 -26.93 0.28 -17.61
CA SER A 403 -27.30 0.91 -16.32
C SER A 403 -26.25 1.87 -15.81
#